data_AF-A0A7C1XYJ3-F1
#
_entry.id   AF-A0A7C1XYJ3-F1
#
_cell.length_a   1.000
_cell.length_b   1.000
_cell.length_c   1.000
_cell.angle_alpha   90.00
_cell.angle_beta   90.00
_cell.angle_gamma   90.00
#
_symmetry.space_group_name_H-M   'P 1'
#
loop_
_entity.id
_entity.type
_entity.pdbx_description
1 polymer ?
#
loop_
_entity_poly.entity_id
_entity_poly.type
_entity_poly.pdbx_seq_one_letter_code
_entity_poly.pdbx_strand_id
1 'polypeptide(L)'
;HIKWMIETYPEVVQVVVTPYTAKSKVLPRDSIFDALKQHDVGMFGIKPFSGTHLFKGDSSPDNPHAAEDDKLARMAIRYILNNPAVTAPIPGMINPHQVENMAKAVQERRELDMAEAKELEEAMDKAWAQLPADYEWLRDWEYV
;
A
#
# COMPACT_ATOMS: atom_id res chain seq x y z
N HIS A 1 -12.06 -16.01 -1.56
CA HIS A 1 -13.27 -15.69 -0.77
C HIS A 1 -13.79 -14.29 -1.07
N ILE A 2 -12.95 -13.24 -1.02
CA ILE A 2 -13.34 -11.84 -1.36
C ILE A 2 -13.97 -11.74 -2.76
N LYS A 3 -13.31 -12.30 -3.79
CA LYS A 3 -13.81 -12.30 -5.17
C LYS A 3 -15.25 -12.84 -5.29
N TRP A 4 -15.51 -14.01 -4.72
CA TRP A 4 -16.85 -14.61 -4.71
C TRP A 4 -17.90 -13.68 -4.06
N MET A 5 -17.55 -12.98 -2.97
CA MET A 5 -18.49 -12.04 -2.34
C MET A 5 -18.83 -10.86 -3.26
N ILE A 6 -17.83 -10.31 -3.95
CA ILE A 6 -18.03 -9.23 -4.94
C ILE A 6 -18.94 -9.71 -6.07
N GLU A 7 -18.64 -10.87 -6.64
CA GLU A 7 -19.38 -11.43 -7.79
C GLU A 7 -20.81 -11.87 -7.41
N THR A 8 -21.02 -12.33 -6.19
CA THR A 8 -22.32 -12.84 -5.73
C THR A 8 -23.24 -11.73 -5.22
N TYR A 9 -22.68 -10.70 -4.59
CA TYR A 9 -23.45 -9.63 -3.94
C TYR A 9 -22.95 -8.22 -4.31
N PRO A 10 -22.83 -7.89 -5.62
CA PRO A 10 -22.24 -6.62 -6.05
C PRO A 10 -23.05 -5.39 -5.61
N GLU A 11 -24.36 -5.52 -5.46
CA GLU A 11 -25.24 -4.44 -4.97
C GLU A 11 -25.09 -4.17 -3.46
N VAL A 12 -24.50 -5.11 -2.71
CA VAL A 12 -24.32 -5.02 -1.25
C VAL A 12 -22.88 -4.64 -0.91
N VAL A 13 -21.91 -5.23 -1.59
CA VAL A 13 -20.48 -5.00 -1.31
C VAL A 13 -20.04 -3.75 -2.06
N GLN A 14 -20.06 -2.60 -1.39
CA GLN A 14 -19.64 -1.32 -2.00
C GLN A 14 -18.12 -1.14 -1.99
N VAL A 15 -17.44 -1.63 -0.95
CA VAL A 15 -16.00 -1.50 -0.77
C VAL A 15 -15.44 -2.74 -0.07
N VAL A 16 -14.24 -3.16 -0.47
CA VAL A 16 -13.41 -4.12 0.27
C VAL A 16 -12.22 -3.43 0.92
N VAL A 17 -11.88 -3.86 2.14
CA VAL A 17 -10.71 -3.36 2.88
C VAL A 17 -9.76 -4.52 3.07
N THR A 18 -8.58 -4.43 2.45
CA THR A 18 -7.62 -5.54 2.40
C THR A 18 -6.19 -5.02 2.33
N PRO A 19 -5.17 -5.76 2.82
CA PRO A 19 -3.79 -5.32 2.67
C PRO A 19 -3.43 -5.12 1.21
N TYR A 20 -2.76 -4.00 0.94
CA TYR A 20 -2.10 -3.75 -0.33
C TYR A 20 -0.92 -2.83 -0.08
N THR A 21 0.27 -3.40 -0.09
CA THR A 21 1.53 -2.72 0.25
C THR A 21 2.37 -2.47 -1.00
N ALA A 22 3.52 -1.83 -0.85
CA ALA A 22 4.51 -1.71 -1.94
C ALA A 22 5.14 -3.06 -2.38
N LYS A 23 4.81 -4.17 -1.71
CA LYS A 23 5.16 -5.54 -2.12
C LYS A 23 4.01 -6.33 -2.72
N SER A 24 2.79 -5.82 -2.62
CA SER A 24 1.63 -6.46 -3.22
C SER A 24 1.63 -6.24 -4.73
N LYS A 25 1.39 -7.32 -5.46
CA LYS A 25 1.37 -7.39 -6.92
C LYS A 25 0.01 -7.90 -7.37
N VAL A 26 -0.39 -7.51 -8.57
CA VAL A 26 -1.57 -8.06 -9.23
C VAL A 26 -1.29 -9.51 -9.62
N LEU A 27 -2.18 -10.44 -9.27
CA LEU A 27 -2.15 -11.80 -9.78
C LEU A 27 -2.22 -11.79 -11.32
N PRO A 28 -1.41 -12.60 -12.02
CA PRO A 28 -1.39 -12.60 -13.48
C PRO A 28 -2.70 -13.13 -14.10
N ARG A 29 -3.49 -13.89 -13.32
CA ARG A 29 -4.83 -14.38 -13.67
C ARG A 29 -5.65 -14.48 -12.40
N ASP A 30 -6.97 -14.36 -12.54
CA ASP A 30 -7.92 -14.57 -11.45
C ASP A 30 -7.74 -13.61 -10.26
N SER A 31 -7.21 -12.41 -10.53
CA SER A 31 -7.05 -11.38 -9.52
C SER A 31 -8.41 -10.86 -9.03
N ILE A 32 -8.49 -10.42 -7.77
CA ILE A 32 -9.68 -9.73 -7.27
C ILE A 32 -9.94 -8.42 -8.01
N PHE A 33 -8.91 -7.81 -8.60
CA PHE A 33 -9.01 -6.51 -9.29
C PHE A 33 -9.92 -6.54 -10.51
N ASP A 34 -10.06 -7.70 -11.16
CA ASP A 34 -10.98 -7.86 -12.29
C ASP A 34 -12.44 -7.77 -11.81
N ALA A 35 -12.75 -8.45 -10.70
CA ALA A 35 -14.09 -8.41 -10.10
C ALA A 35 -14.42 -7.01 -9.56
N LEU A 36 -13.47 -6.32 -8.93
CA LEU A 36 -13.64 -4.95 -8.45
C LEU A 36 -14.05 -4.01 -9.59
N LYS A 37 -13.34 -4.07 -10.72
CA LYS A 37 -13.65 -3.25 -11.90
C LYS A 37 -14.97 -3.62 -12.55
N GLN A 38 -15.26 -4.92 -12.68
CA GLN A 38 -16.47 -5.40 -13.34
C GLN A 38 -17.75 -5.02 -12.59
N HIS A 39 -17.68 -4.97 -11.25
CA HIS A 39 -18.82 -4.76 -10.38
C HIS A 39 -18.88 -3.37 -9.74
N ASP A 40 -17.99 -2.45 -10.12
CA ASP A 40 -17.89 -1.09 -9.57
C ASP A 40 -17.76 -1.07 -8.03
N VAL A 41 -16.92 -1.96 -7.51
CA VAL A 41 -16.66 -2.10 -6.08
C VAL A 41 -15.33 -1.43 -5.76
N GLY A 42 -15.34 -0.53 -4.76
CA GLY A 42 -14.15 0.15 -4.30
C GLY A 42 -13.20 -0.77 -3.54
N MET A 43 -11.93 -0.40 -3.51
CA MET A 43 -10.94 -1.07 -2.68
C MET A 43 -10.11 -0.07 -1.87
N PHE A 44 -10.09 -0.29 -0.56
CA PHE A 44 -9.16 0.38 0.34
C PHE A 44 -7.99 -0.53 0.71
N GLY A 45 -6.77 -0.07 0.38
CA GLY A 45 -5.53 -0.76 0.73
C GLY A 45 -5.07 -0.39 2.14
N ILE A 46 -5.04 -1.34 3.07
CA ILE A 46 -4.50 -1.11 4.42
C ILE A 46 -3.03 -1.54 4.53
N LYS A 47 -2.38 -1.07 5.60
CA LYS A 47 -0.98 -1.37 5.96
C LYS A 47 0.06 -0.98 4.89
N PRO A 48 -0.03 0.19 4.23
CA PRO A 48 0.89 0.56 3.16
C PRO A 48 2.37 0.58 3.57
N PHE A 49 2.65 0.77 4.87
CA PHE A 49 4.02 0.85 5.42
C PHE A 49 4.45 -0.40 6.21
N SER A 50 3.73 -1.52 6.06
CA SER A 50 4.04 -2.79 6.75
C SER A 50 4.18 -2.67 8.27
N GLY A 51 3.37 -1.82 8.90
CA GLY A 51 3.47 -1.55 10.34
C GLY A 51 4.75 -0.81 10.74
N THR A 52 5.14 0.21 9.97
CA THR A 52 6.35 1.03 10.19
C THR A 52 7.66 0.34 9.78
N HIS A 53 7.66 -0.96 9.47
CA HIS A 53 8.86 -1.70 9.04
C HIS A 53 9.43 -1.26 7.68
N LEU A 54 8.67 -0.51 6.88
CA LEU A 54 9.21 0.16 5.68
C LEU A 54 10.29 1.20 6.03
N PHE A 55 10.18 1.83 7.20
CA PHE A 55 10.97 2.99 7.57
C PHE A 55 12.31 2.60 8.18
N LYS A 56 13.31 3.47 8.02
CA LYS A 56 14.59 3.32 8.70
C LYS A 56 14.50 3.80 10.14
N GLY A 57 13.75 4.87 10.37
CA GLY A 57 13.41 5.38 11.68
C GLY A 57 12.03 4.90 12.13
N ASP A 58 11.37 5.75 12.92
CA ASP A 58 10.02 5.53 13.43
C ASP A 58 8.99 6.49 12.79
N SER A 59 9.37 7.21 11.72
CA SER A 59 8.56 8.25 11.08
C SER A 59 8.17 9.41 12.01
N SER A 60 8.86 9.59 13.14
CA SER A 60 8.72 10.80 13.96
C SER A 60 9.46 11.99 13.32
N PRO A 61 8.94 13.23 13.40
CA PRO A 61 9.54 14.40 12.74
C PRO A 61 10.97 14.72 13.22
N ASP A 62 11.29 14.40 14.47
CA ASP A 62 12.60 14.68 15.08
C ASP A 62 13.61 13.52 14.89
N ASN A 63 13.21 12.43 14.22
CA ASN A 63 14.09 11.31 13.94
C ASN A 63 15.20 11.73 12.96
N PRO A 64 16.47 11.30 13.14
CA PRO A 64 17.53 11.53 12.16
C PRO A 64 17.22 11.02 10.74
N HIS A 65 16.29 10.06 10.62
CA HIS A 65 15.85 9.47 9.35
C HIS A 65 14.52 10.05 8.82
N ALA A 66 13.93 11.07 9.45
CA ALA A 66 12.59 11.56 9.12
C ALA A 66 12.41 11.91 7.62
N ALA A 67 13.38 12.58 7.01
CA ALA A 67 13.31 12.94 5.60
C ALA A 67 13.34 11.73 4.65
N GLU A 68 14.06 10.66 5.03
CA GLU A 68 14.12 9.42 4.28
C GLU A 68 12.84 8.59 4.46
N ASP A 69 12.33 8.50 5.69
CA ASP A 69 11.06 7.85 6.00
C ASP A 69 9.91 8.54 5.25
N ASP A 70 9.91 9.88 5.20
CA ASP A 70 8.94 10.65 4.43
C ASP A 70 8.98 10.31 2.94
N LYS A 71 10.19 10.23 2.37
CA LYS A 71 10.38 9.87 0.96
C LYS A 71 9.87 8.46 0.68
N LEU A 72 10.24 7.49 1.51
CA LEU A 72 9.76 6.10 1.39
C LEU A 72 8.25 6.00 1.50
N ALA A 73 7.64 6.74 2.44
CA ALA A 73 6.19 6.80 2.59
C ALA A 73 5.51 7.31 1.32
N ARG A 74 6.02 8.40 0.71
CA ARG A 74 5.47 8.93 -0.54
C ARG A 74 5.63 7.95 -1.70
N MET A 75 6.79 7.31 -1.85
CA MET A 75 7.01 6.29 -2.89
C MET A 75 6.07 5.10 -2.73
N ALA A 76 5.84 4.62 -1.50
CA ALA A 76 4.91 3.53 -1.23
C ALA A 76 3.46 3.89 -1.59
N ILE A 77 3.00 5.10 -1.24
CA ILE A 77 1.66 5.57 -1.61
C ILE A 77 1.52 5.74 -3.13
N ARG A 78 2.53 6.32 -3.80
CA ARG A 78 2.57 6.47 -5.26
C ARG A 78 2.50 5.11 -5.96
N TYR A 79 3.28 4.13 -5.50
CA TYR A 79 3.23 2.75 -5.98
C TYR A 79 1.82 2.17 -5.87
N ILE A 80 1.18 2.30 -4.71
CA ILE A 80 -0.17 1.76 -4.49
C ILE A 80 -1.20 2.44 -5.40
N LEU A 81 -1.16 3.77 -5.50
CA LEU A 81 -2.06 4.54 -6.35
C LEU A 81 -1.82 4.33 -7.86
N ASN A 82 -0.68 3.75 -8.24
CA ASN A 82 -0.39 3.36 -9.61
C ASN A 82 -1.23 2.16 -10.07
N ASN A 83 -1.80 1.37 -9.14
CA ASN A 83 -2.81 0.38 -9.49
C ASN A 83 -4.19 1.06 -9.55
N PRO A 84 -4.81 1.21 -10.74
CA PRO A 84 -6.08 1.91 -10.89
C PRO A 84 -7.28 1.19 -10.25
N ALA A 85 -7.12 -0.07 -9.84
CA ALA A 85 -8.16 -0.82 -9.13
C ALA A 85 -8.20 -0.50 -7.63
N VAL A 86 -7.16 0.14 -7.08
CA VAL A 86 -7.14 0.59 -5.70
C VAL A 86 -7.75 1.99 -5.63
N THR A 87 -8.88 2.12 -4.95
CA THR A 87 -9.59 3.40 -4.79
C THR A 87 -8.79 4.36 -3.91
N ALA A 88 -8.32 3.90 -2.75
CA ALA A 88 -7.45 4.68 -1.89
C ALA A 88 -6.63 3.79 -0.93
N PRO A 89 -5.37 4.14 -0.62
CA PRO A 89 -4.69 3.59 0.54
C PRO A 89 -5.19 4.24 1.84
N ILE A 90 -5.14 3.51 2.95
CA ILE A 90 -5.41 4.02 4.30
C ILE A 90 -4.12 3.90 5.13
N PRO A 91 -3.20 4.86 5.01
CA PRO A 91 -2.02 4.91 5.88
C PRO A 91 -2.39 5.29 7.31
N GLY A 92 -1.73 4.65 8.28
CA GLY A 92 -1.77 5.12 9.66
C GLY A 92 -0.93 6.39 9.79
N MET A 93 -1.54 7.46 10.29
CA MET A 93 -0.90 8.76 10.51
C MET A 93 -1.34 9.29 11.87
N ILE A 94 -0.39 9.80 12.65
CA ILE A 94 -0.63 10.21 14.05
C ILE A 94 -0.28 11.68 14.30
N ASN A 95 0.25 12.39 13.30
CA ASN A 95 0.56 13.81 13.40
C ASN A 95 0.29 14.55 12.07
N PRO A 96 0.16 15.90 12.08
CA PRO A 96 -0.09 16.68 10.88
C PRO A 96 1.02 16.59 9.82
N HIS A 97 2.29 16.48 10.23
CA HIS A 97 3.43 16.34 9.29
C HIS A 97 3.26 15.11 8.38
N GLN A 98 2.85 13.97 8.93
CA GLN A 98 2.56 12.77 8.16
C GLN A 98 1.39 12.97 7.19
N VAL A 99 0.34 13.70 7.61
CA VAL A 99 -0.81 14.05 6.74
C VAL A 99 -0.35 14.93 5.57
N GLU A 100 0.46 15.95 5.84
CA GLU A 100 1.04 16.81 4.81
C GLU A 100 1.93 16.02 3.83
N ASN A 101 2.73 15.08 4.36
CA ASN A 101 3.56 14.21 3.54
C ASN A 101 2.70 13.30 2.62
N MET A 102 1.58 12.78 3.10
CA MET A 102 0.65 11.98 2.28
C MET A 102 -0.08 12.83 1.25
N ALA A 103 -0.45 14.07 1.58
CA ALA A 103 -1.01 15.00 0.61
C ALA A 103 -0.02 15.29 -0.52
N LYS A 104 1.28 15.45 -0.22
CA LYS A 104 2.34 15.57 -1.23
C LYS A 104 2.42 14.32 -2.12
N ALA A 105 2.34 13.12 -1.56
CA ALA A 105 2.36 11.88 -2.34
C ALA A 105 1.26 11.82 -3.41
N VAL A 106 0.06 12.36 -3.10
CA VAL A 106 -1.07 12.43 -4.04
C VAL A 106 -0.87 13.50 -5.12
N GLN A 107 -0.15 14.58 -4.81
CA GLN A 107 0.17 15.67 -5.75
C GLN A 107 1.32 15.32 -6.69
N GLU A 108 2.23 14.43 -6.28
CA GLU A 108 3.31 13.91 -7.11
C GLU A 108 2.79 12.98 -8.23
N ARG A 109 3.61 12.75 -9.26
CA ARG A 109 3.30 11.74 -10.29
C ARG A 109 3.15 10.36 -9.67
N ARG A 110 2.18 9.55 -10.11
CA ARG A 110 1.96 8.21 -9.52
C ARG A 110 3.05 7.20 -9.88
N GLU A 111 3.52 7.24 -11.13
CA GLU A 111 4.56 6.34 -11.61
C GLU A 111 5.88 6.62 -10.88
N LEU A 112 6.58 5.55 -10.49
CA LEU A 112 7.95 5.61 -9.98
C LEU A 112 8.93 5.48 -11.14
N ASP A 113 10.00 6.27 -11.14
CA ASP A 113 11.10 6.00 -12.07
C ASP A 113 11.89 4.75 -11.64
N MET A 114 12.84 4.31 -12.48
CA MET A 114 13.62 3.10 -12.21
C MET A 114 14.45 3.18 -10.92
N ALA A 115 14.92 4.37 -10.53
CA ALA A 115 15.69 4.53 -9.30
C ALA A 115 14.76 4.51 -8.08
N GLU A 116 13.63 5.22 -8.14
CA GLU A 116 12.59 5.19 -7.10
C GLU A 116 12.03 3.78 -6.90
N ALA A 117 11.73 3.06 -7.98
CA ALA A 117 11.20 1.70 -7.93
C ALA A 117 12.20 0.74 -7.28
N LYS A 118 13.47 0.83 -7.66
CA LYS A 118 14.54 0.01 -7.06
C LYS A 118 14.76 0.33 -5.58
N GLU A 119 14.77 1.61 -5.23
CA GLU A 119 14.93 2.04 -3.83
C GLU A 119 13.79 1.54 -2.95
N LEU A 120 12.54 1.65 -3.44
CA LEU A 120 11.38 1.14 -2.72
C LEU A 120 11.40 -0.39 -2.62
N GLU A 121 11.80 -1.10 -3.68
CA GLU A 121 11.93 -2.56 -3.67
C GLU A 121 12.94 -3.03 -2.61
N GLU A 122 14.13 -2.43 -2.58
CA GLU A 122 15.18 -2.77 -1.60
C GLU A 122 14.75 -2.44 -0.16
N ALA A 123 14.04 -1.32 0.05
CA ALA A 123 13.50 -0.97 1.36
C ALA A 123 12.43 -1.98 1.81
N MET A 124 11.54 -2.37 0.90
CA MET A 124 10.51 -3.35 1.20
C MET A 124 11.04 -4.77 1.38
N ASP A 125 12.11 -5.17 0.70
CA ASP A 125 12.78 -6.45 0.94
C ASP A 125 13.31 -6.54 2.37
N LYS A 126 13.95 -5.47 2.84
CA LYS A 126 14.42 -5.36 4.23
C LYS A 126 13.25 -5.37 5.21
N ALA A 127 12.21 -4.58 4.93
CA ALA A 127 11.00 -4.53 5.74
C ALA A 127 10.36 -5.91 5.89
N TRP A 128 10.21 -6.63 4.78
CA TRP A 128 9.62 -7.97 4.78
C TRP A 128 10.51 -8.99 5.46
N ALA A 129 11.83 -8.94 5.27
CA ALA A 129 12.77 -9.82 5.97
C ALA A 129 12.76 -9.65 7.50
N GLN A 130 12.30 -8.50 8.00
CA GLN A 130 12.29 -8.13 9.42
C GLN A 130 10.87 -8.04 10.02
N LEU A 131 9.84 -8.53 9.32
CA LEU A 131 8.49 -8.51 9.86
C LEU A 131 8.43 -9.31 11.17
N PRO A 132 7.81 -8.77 12.24
CA PRO A 132 7.55 -9.52 13.44
C PRO A 132 6.49 -10.59 13.15
N ALA A 133 6.47 -11.65 13.97
CA ALA A 133 5.59 -12.80 13.78
C ALA A 133 4.10 -12.42 13.64
N ASP A 134 3.65 -11.35 14.30
CA ASP A 134 2.27 -10.84 14.22
C ASP A 134 1.96 -10.03 12.95
N TYR A 135 2.96 -9.80 12.09
CA TYR A 135 2.84 -9.14 10.78
C TYR A 135 3.25 -10.03 9.60
N GLU A 136 3.77 -11.24 9.82
CA GLU A 136 4.19 -12.15 8.73
C GLU A 136 3.04 -12.52 7.78
N TRP A 137 1.79 -12.49 8.25
CA TRP A 137 0.59 -12.71 7.44
C TRP A 137 0.44 -11.72 6.28
N LEU A 138 1.15 -10.58 6.28
CA LEU A 138 1.20 -9.68 5.12
C LEU A 138 1.78 -10.35 3.87
N ARG A 139 2.60 -11.40 4.03
CA ARG A 139 3.16 -12.18 2.91
C ARG A 139 2.10 -12.94 2.12
N ASP A 140 1.00 -13.31 2.77
CA ASP A 140 -0.15 -13.95 2.10
C ASP A 140 -0.84 -12.99 1.11
N TRP A 141 -0.47 -11.70 1.16
CA TRP A 141 -0.97 -10.62 0.29
C TRP A 141 0.11 -10.10 -0.68
N GLU A 142 1.17 -10.86 -0.94
CA GLU A 142 2.14 -10.50 -2.00
C GLU A 142 1.49 -10.52 -3.38
N TYR A 143 0.53 -11.41 -3.62
CA TYR A 143 -0.20 -11.50 -4.89
C TYR A 143 -1.71 -11.43 -4.63
N VAL A 144 -2.37 -10.46 -5.27
CA VAL A 144 -3.77 -10.06 -5.01
C VAL A 144 -4.62 -10.09 -6.28
#